data_AF-A0A538TQM2-F1
#
_entry.id   AF-A0A538TQM2-F1
#
_cell.length_a   1.000
_cell.length_b   1.000
_cell.length_c   1.000
_cell.angle_alpha   90.00
_cell.angle_beta   90.00
_cell.angle_gamma   90.00
#
_symmetry.space_group_name_H-M   'P 1'
#
loop_
_entity.id
_entity.type
_entity.pdbx_description
1 polymer ?
#
loop_
_entity_poly.entity_id
_entity_poly.type
_entity_poly.pdbx_seq_one_letter_code
_entity_poly.pdbx_strand_id
1 'polypeptide(L)'
;MQNAWVGLIGAFAGALIVGISHFISARSQFKWDKGWERRTLYRSKLEDLYAAVGDLRGAYLEVVAGCVARMPSDRIAAPKDFPVERLRMLIGFYAPEVRPFLPRLEEARREFGDAMLQLIARQEMKDVQGWSDGIGRVGGAFKRLDLIFDEMEDELIALSKRWLQN
;
A
#
# COMPACT_ATOMS: atom_id res chain seq x y z
N MET A 1 55.10 0.74 -51.52
CA MET A 1 54.53 0.99 -50.16
C MET A 1 53.18 1.71 -50.23
N GLN A 2 52.21 1.24 -51.02
CA GLN A 2 51.00 2.03 -51.35
C GLN A 2 49.67 1.53 -50.74
N ASN A 3 49.66 0.44 -49.95
CA ASN A 3 48.40 -0.19 -49.53
C ASN A 3 48.11 -0.10 -48.01
N ALA A 4 48.98 0.54 -47.22
CA ALA A 4 48.84 0.61 -45.76
C ALA A 4 47.68 1.54 -45.30
N TRP A 5 47.38 2.57 -46.08
CA TRP A 5 46.33 3.56 -45.72
C TRP A 5 44.91 3.01 -45.86
N VAL A 6 44.69 2.06 -46.78
CA VAL A 6 43.39 1.40 -47.00
C VAL A 6 43.02 0.49 -45.82
N GLY A 7 44.00 -0.20 -45.24
CA GLY A 7 43.79 -1.01 -44.03
C GLY A 7 43.48 -0.17 -42.78
N LEU A 8 44.09 1.02 -42.67
CA LEU A 8 43.85 1.95 -41.57
C LEU A 8 42.43 2.55 -41.62
N ILE A 9 41.97 2.93 -42.82
CA ILE A 9 40.61 3.47 -43.02
C ILE A 9 39.55 2.38 -42.78
N GLY A 10 39.81 1.14 -43.21
CA GLY A 10 38.93 0.00 -42.94
C GLY A 10 38.80 -0.32 -41.44
N ALA A 11 39.90 -0.27 -40.69
CA ALA A 11 39.89 -0.47 -39.24
C ALA A 11 39.14 0.66 -38.49
N PHE A 12 39.32 1.92 -38.91
CA PHE A 12 38.58 3.06 -38.35
C PHE A 12 37.10 3.01 -38.68
N ALA A 13 36.72 2.68 -39.92
CA ALA A 13 35.32 2.54 -40.32
C ALA A 13 34.64 1.37 -39.57
N GLY A 14 35.33 0.24 -39.42
CA GLY A 14 34.84 -0.89 -38.62
C GLY A 14 34.62 -0.54 -37.15
N ALA A 15 35.59 0.15 -36.52
CA ALA A 15 35.47 0.58 -35.12
C ALA A 15 34.35 1.60 -34.92
N LEU A 16 34.11 2.49 -35.88
CA LEU A 16 33.07 3.52 -35.82
C LEU A 16 31.66 2.90 -35.96
N ILE A 17 31.47 1.93 -36.86
CA ILE A 17 30.20 1.21 -37.04
C ILE A 17 29.88 0.34 -35.81
N VAL A 18 30.88 -0.34 -35.24
CA VAL A 18 30.72 -1.13 -34.01
C VAL A 18 30.40 -0.21 -32.83
N GLY A 19 31.08 0.94 -32.71
CA GLY A 19 30.82 1.94 -31.67
C GLY A 19 29.41 2.55 -31.74
N ILE A 20 28.93 2.89 -32.94
CA ILE A 20 27.57 3.41 -33.15
C ILE A 20 26.52 2.34 -32.83
N SER A 21 26.74 1.10 -33.27
CA SER A 21 25.86 -0.03 -32.95
C SER A 21 25.76 -0.29 -31.45
N HIS A 22 26.89 -0.24 -30.72
CA HIS A 22 26.90 -0.36 -29.26
C HIS A 22 26.20 0.81 -28.57
N PHE A 23 26.36 2.03 -29.07
CA PHE A 23 25.72 3.21 -28.48
C PHE A 23 24.19 3.20 -28.66
N ILE A 24 23.70 2.73 -29.81
CA ILE A 24 22.26 2.56 -30.06
C ILE A 24 21.69 1.41 -29.23
N SER A 25 22.39 0.27 -29.17
CA SER A 25 21.97 -0.89 -28.37
C SER A 25 21.93 -0.57 -26.88
N ALA A 26 22.97 0.10 -26.36
CA ALA A 26 23.02 0.52 -24.96
C ALA A 26 21.89 1.51 -24.63
N ARG A 27 21.60 2.48 -25.50
CA ARG A 27 20.50 3.43 -25.29
C ARG A 27 19.12 2.78 -25.39
N SER A 28 18.98 1.74 -26.20
CA SER A 28 17.76 0.93 -26.28
C SER A 28 17.59 0.08 -25.02
N GLN A 29 18.59 -0.71 -24.64
CA GLN A 29 18.59 -1.51 -23.41
C GLN A 29 18.31 -0.65 -22.18
N PHE A 30 18.94 0.52 -22.06
CA PHE A 30 18.70 1.43 -20.94
C PHE A 30 17.25 1.93 -20.83
N LYS A 31 16.54 2.08 -21.96
CA LYS A 31 15.12 2.47 -21.96
C LYS A 31 14.21 1.29 -21.57
N TRP A 32 14.52 0.10 -22.07
CA TRP A 32 13.83 -1.13 -21.71
C TRP A 32 14.00 -1.46 -20.24
N ASP A 33 15.24 -1.36 -19.73
CA ASP A 33 15.60 -1.59 -18.34
C ASP A 33 14.88 -0.59 -17.42
N LYS A 34 14.87 0.71 -17.76
CA LYS A 34 14.12 1.72 -17.00
C LYS A 34 12.61 1.49 -17.00
N GLY A 35 12.04 1.05 -18.13
CA GLY A 35 10.62 0.74 -18.22
C GLY A 35 10.24 -0.48 -17.38
N TRP A 36 11.10 -1.50 -17.38
CA TRP A 36 10.93 -2.69 -16.55
C TRP A 36 11.12 -2.36 -15.06
N GLU A 37 12.18 -1.66 -14.69
CA GLU A 37 12.49 -1.23 -13.33
C GLU A 37 11.36 -0.38 -12.74
N ARG A 38 10.81 0.55 -13.54
CA ARG A 38 9.64 1.34 -13.13
C ARG A 38 8.41 0.47 -12.87
N ARG A 39 8.09 -0.47 -13.77
CA ARG A 39 6.93 -1.38 -13.59
C ARG A 39 7.11 -2.29 -12.37
N THR A 40 8.30 -2.84 -12.19
CA THR A 40 8.64 -3.68 -11.03
C THR A 40 8.54 -2.89 -9.73
N LEU A 41 9.03 -1.65 -9.69
CA LEU A 41 8.90 -0.77 -8.53
C LEU A 41 7.43 -0.45 -8.22
N TYR A 42 6.64 -0.06 -9.23
CA TYR A 42 5.21 0.24 -9.04
C TYR A 42 4.45 -0.97 -8.51
N ARG A 43 4.69 -2.16 -9.08
CA ARG A 43 4.09 -3.40 -8.60
C ARG A 43 4.45 -3.68 -7.14
N SER A 44 5.74 -3.61 -6.80
CA SER A 44 6.21 -3.79 -5.42
C SER A 44 5.54 -2.80 -4.46
N LYS A 45 5.35 -1.54 -4.88
CA LYS A 45 4.72 -0.52 -4.03
C LYS A 45 3.21 -0.71 -3.88
N LEU A 46 2.53 -1.25 -4.89
CA LEU A 46 1.11 -1.63 -4.76
C LEU A 46 0.94 -2.86 -3.87
N GLU A 47 1.83 -3.84 -3.95
CA GLU A 47 1.89 -5.00 -3.05
C GLU A 47 2.16 -4.54 -1.60
N ASP A 48 3.13 -3.63 -1.39
CA ASP A 48 3.40 -3.00 -0.09
C ASP A 48 2.16 -2.26 0.45
N LEU A 49 1.40 -1.59 -0.43
CA LEU A 49 0.19 -0.86 -0.03
C LEU A 49 -0.93 -1.81 0.39
N TYR A 50 -1.14 -2.87 -0.40
CA TYR A 50 -2.12 -3.90 -0.10
C TYR A 50 -1.83 -4.58 1.25
N ALA A 51 -0.57 -4.95 1.49
CA ALA A 51 -0.13 -5.49 2.77
C ALA A 51 -0.38 -4.48 3.91
N ALA A 52 -0.06 -3.20 3.71
CA ALA A 52 -0.29 -2.18 4.74
C ALA A 52 -1.78 -1.97 5.06
N VAL A 53 -2.67 -2.07 4.07
CA VAL A 53 -4.13 -2.03 4.29
C VAL A 53 -4.59 -3.26 5.07
N GLY A 54 -4.11 -4.45 4.70
CA GLY A 54 -4.42 -5.71 5.39
C GLY A 54 -3.94 -5.72 6.85
N ASP A 55 -2.71 -5.26 7.11
CA ASP A 55 -2.15 -5.13 8.46
C ASP A 55 -3.00 -4.18 9.32
N LEU A 56 -3.43 -3.05 8.75
CA LEU A 56 -4.27 -2.09 9.45
C LEU A 56 -5.65 -2.69 9.76
N ARG A 57 -6.26 -3.38 8.81
CA ARG A 57 -7.53 -4.11 8.99
C ARG A 57 -7.41 -5.16 10.09
N GLY A 58 -6.34 -5.97 10.06
CA GLY A 58 -6.03 -6.98 11.05
C GLY A 58 -5.91 -6.40 12.47
N ALA A 59 -5.21 -5.27 12.61
CA ALA A 59 -5.08 -4.61 13.91
C ALA A 59 -6.43 -4.16 14.50
N TYR A 60 -7.37 -3.65 13.68
CA TYR A 60 -8.72 -3.35 14.16
C TYR A 60 -9.51 -4.60 14.53
N LEU A 61 -9.38 -5.67 13.75
CA LEU A 61 -10.05 -6.94 14.04
C LEU A 61 -9.57 -7.54 15.37
N GLU A 62 -8.27 -7.49 15.66
CA GLU A 62 -7.70 -7.93 16.94
C GLU A 62 -8.26 -7.15 18.12
N VAL A 63 -8.40 -5.82 17.99
CA VAL A 63 -9.03 -4.97 19.02
C VAL A 63 -10.47 -5.40 19.27
N VAL A 64 -11.26 -5.58 18.21
CA VAL A 64 -12.66 -6.02 18.33
C VAL A 64 -12.75 -7.41 18.96
N ALA A 65 -11.89 -8.34 18.55
CA ALA A 65 -11.83 -9.68 19.12
C ALA A 65 -11.49 -9.64 20.62
N GLY A 66 -10.54 -8.79 21.02
CA GLY A 66 -10.19 -8.56 22.42
C GLY A 66 -11.37 -8.02 23.24
N CYS A 67 -12.13 -7.06 22.68
CA CYS A 67 -13.36 -6.56 23.29
C CYS A 67 -14.41 -7.66 23.46
N VAL A 68 -14.68 -8.45 22.42
CA VAL A 68 -15.66 -9.54 22.47
C VAL A 68 -15.26 -10.60 23.51
N ALA A 69 -13.97 -10.90 23.59
CA ALA A 69 -13.41 -11.84 24.57
C ALA A 69 -13.39 -11.29 26.01
N ARG A 70 -13.85 -10.06 26.25
CA ARG A 70 -13.80 -9.39 27.56
C ARG A 70 -12.38 -9.35 28.15
N MET A 71 -11.38 -9.18 27.28
CA MET A 71 -10.03 -8.99 27.76
C MET A 71 -9.98 -7.74 28.65
N PRO A 72 -9.18 -7.74 29.73
CA PRO A 72 -9.00 -6.55 30.53
C PRO A 72 -8.39 -5.44 29.63
N SER A 73 -8.80 -4.19 29.89
CA SER A 73 -8.53 -3.05 29.01
C SER A 73 -7.04 -2.79 28.77
N ASP A 74 -6.19 -3.18 29.71
CA ASP A 74 -4.72 -3.16 29.61
C ASP A 74 -4.16 -4.16 28.58
N ARG A 75 -4.93 -5.19 28.22
CA ARG A 75 -4.59 -6.19 27.19
C ARG A 75 -5.24 -5.95 25.84
N ILE A 76 -6.22 -5.05 25.76
CA ILE A 76 -6.76 -4.59 24.48
C ILE A 76 -5.71 -3.63 23.90
N ALA A 77 -4.74 -4.19 23.19
CA ALA A 77 -3.69 -3.40 22.56
C ALA A 77 -4.33 -2.43 21.56
N ALA A 78 -4.19 -1.13 21.80
CA ALA A 78 -4.49 -0.15 20.75
C ALA A 78 -3.68 -0.51 19.49
N PRO A 79 -4.23 -0.32 18.28
CA PRO A 79 -3.49 -0.56 17.04
C PRO A 79 -2.17 0.20 17.12
N LYS A 80 -1.08 -0.53 17.26
CA LYS A 80 0.24 0.00 17.61
C LYS A 80 0.70 0.94 16.50
N ASP A 81 0.79 2.24 16.78
CA ASP A 81 1.33 3.32 15.93
C ASP A 81 1.40 2.99 14.44
N PHE A 82 0.26 2.63 13.83
CA PHE A 82 0.27 2.34 12.41
C PHE A 82 0.47 3.67 11.69
N PRO A 83 1.53 3.83 10.89
CA PRO A 83 1.87 5.13 10.31
C PRO A 83 0.88 5.44 9.19
N VAL A 84 -0.25 6.03 9.55
CA VAL A 84 -1.30 6.48 8.64
C VAL A 84 -0.74 7.49 7.65
N GLU A 85 0.28 8.24 8.08
CA GLU A 85 1.10 9.12 7.28
C GLU A 85 1.86 8.35 6.19
N ARG A 86 2.38 7.15 6.49
CA ARG A 86 3.02 6.28 5.49
C ARG A 86 1.99 5.76 4.50
N LEU A 87 0.81 5.35 4.95
CA LEU A 87 -0.28 4.93 4.05
C LEU A 87 -0.70 6.09 3.13
N ARG A 88 -0.90 7.29 3.70
CA ARG A 88 -1.25 8.51 2.96
C ARG A 88 -0.16 8.89 1.95
N MET A 89 1.11 8.78 2.33
CA MET A 89 2.25 9.01 1.44
C MET A 89 2.26 8.01 0.29
N LEU A 90 2.16 6.71 0.58
CA LEU A 90 2.20 5.67 -0.45
C LEU A 90 1.00 5.78 -1.42
N ILE A 91 -0.20 6.05 -0.90
CA ILE A 91 -1.38 6.35 -1.74
C ILE A 91 -1.10 7.56 -2.63
N GLY A 92 -0.56 8.65 -2.07
CA GLY A 92 -0.27 9.87 -2.82
C GLY A 92 0.71 9.67 -3.99
N PHE A 93 1.72 8.82 -3.82
CA PHE A 93 2.75 8.59 -4.84
C PHE A 93 2.44 7.46 -5.82
N TYR A 94 1.78 6.39 -5.35
CA TYR A 94 1.68 5.14 -6.11
C TYR A 94 0.25 4.71 -6.44
N ALA A 95 -0.76 5.23 -5.73
CA ALA A 95 -2.17 4.86 -5.94
C ALA A 95 -3.12 6.06 -5.68
N PRO A 96 -2.97 7.18 -6.41
CA PRO A 96 -3.79 8.37 -6.19
C PRO A 96 -5.29 8.14 -6.34
N GLU A 97 -5.69 7.11 -7.08
CA GLU A 97 -7.08 6.67 -7.26
C GLU A 97 -7.70 6.17 -5.94
N VAL A 98 -6.88 5.72 -4.98
CA VAL A 98 -7.30 5.25 -3.65
C VAL A 98 -7.43 6.43 -2.66
N ARG A 99 -6.92 7.61 -3.01
CA ARG A 99 -6.97 8.81 -2.16
C ARG A 99 -8.39 9.20 -1.69
N PRO A 100 -9.47 9.07 -2.48
CA PRO A 100 -10.82 9.39 -2.05
C PRO A 100 -11.32 8.57 -0.84
N PHE A 101 -10.73 7.41 -0.57
CA PHE A 101 -11.08 6.58 0.59
C PHE A 101 -10.46 7.09 1.90
N LEU A 102 -9.39 7.90 1.85
CA LEU A 102 -8.68 8.36 3.05
C LEU A 102 -9.54 9.20 4.01
N PRO A 103 -10.32 10.20 3.55
CA PRO A 103 -11.19 10.96 4.46
C PRO A 103 -12.25 10.07 5.12
N ARG A 104 -12.85 9.14 4.37
CA ARG A 104 -13.82 8.17 4.89
C ARG A 104 -13.19 7.25 5.93
N LEU A 105 -11.98 6.77 5.66
CA LEU A 105 -11.21 5.96 6.59
C LEU A 105 -10.94 6.72 7.90
N GLU A 106 -10.51 7.98 7.81
CA GLU A 106 -10.25 8.81 9.00
C GLU A 106 -11.50 9.06 9.84
N GLU A 107 -12.63 9.32 9.20
CA GLU A 107 -13.92 9.49 9.88
C GLU A 107 -14.35 8.19 10.58
N ALA A 108 -14.35 7.07 9.86
CA ALA A 108 -14.71 5.77 10.42
C ALA A 108 -13.77 5.35 11.58
N ARG A 109 -12.49 5.72 11.50
CA ARG A 109 -11.52 5.49 12.60
C ARG A 109 -11.86 6.29 13.85
N ARG A 110 -12.29 7.55 13.71
CA ARG A 110 -12.74 8.37 14.84
C ARG A 110 -13.99 7.77 15.46
N GLU A 111 -14.98 7.40 14.66
CA GLU A 111 -16.20 6.75 15.16
C GLU A 111 -15.92 5.45 15.90
N PHE A 112 -15.00 4.63 15.38
CA PHE A 112 -14.54 3.42 16.05
C PHE A 112 -13.86 3.74 17.38
N GLY A 113 -12.96 4.72 17.40
CA GLY A 113 -12.30 5.19 18.62
C GLY A 113 -13.30 5.68 19.67
N ASP A 114 -14.29 6.47 19.28
CA ASP A 114 -15.33 6.98 20.17
C ASP A 114 -16.20 5.83 20.73
N ALA A 115 -16.57 4.86 19.89
CA ALA A 115 -17.30 3.67 20.33
C ALA A 115 -16.49 2.83 21.34
N MET A 116 -15.19 2.69 21.09
CA MET A 116 -14.26 1.99 21.98
C MET A 116 -14.11 2.69 23.34
N LEU A 117 -13.92 4.01 23.35
CA LEU A 117 -13.85 4.78 24.60
C LEU A 117 -15.12 4.66 25.43
N GLN A 118 -16.29 4.70 24.79
CA GLN A 118 -17.57 4.48 25.46
C GLN A 118 -17.69 3.06 26.03
N LEU A 119 -17.18 2.04 25.33
CA LEU A 119 -17.19 0.66 25.79
C LEU A 119 -16.29 0.47 27.01
N ILE A 120 -15.06 1.02 26.97
CA ILE A 120 -14.10 0.95 28.09
C ILE A 120 -14.66 1.64 29.34
N ALA A 121 -15.23 2.85 29.18
CA ALA A 121 -15.84 3.56 30.30
C ALA A 121 -16.98 2.77 30.97
N ARG A 122 -17.76 2.02 30.19
CA ARG A 122 -18.83 1.13 30.71
C ARG A 122 -18.29 -0.12 31.39
N GLN A 123 -17.14 -0.64 30.94
CA GLN A 123 -16.45 -1.76 31.57
C GLN A 123 -16.05 -1.44 33.00
N GLU A 124 -15.50 -0.25 33.22
CA GLU A 124 -15.08 0.22 34.55
C GLU A 124 -16.27 0.34 35.52
N MET A 125 -17.45 0.71 34.99
CA MET A 125 -18.69 0.82 35.76
C MET A 125 -19.36 -0.54 36.05
N LYS A 126 -18.82 -1.66 35.55
CA LYS A 126 -19.36 -3.03 35.67
C LYS A 126 -20.81 -3.16 35.16
N ASP A 127 -21.22 -2.33 34.21
CA ASP A 127 -22.55 -2.37 33.59
C ASP A 127 -22.63 -3.48 32.53
N VAL A 128 -23.17 -4.64 32.92
CA VAL A 128 -23.28 -5.82 32.06
C VAL A 128 -24.22 -5.59 30.86
N GLN A 129 -25.29 -4.82 31.06
CA GLN A 129 -26.25 -4.51 30.00
C GLN A 129 -25.63 -3.53 29.00
N GLY A 130 -25.01 -2.46 29.51
CA GLY A 130 -24.30 -1.47 28.71
C GLY A 130 -23.07 -2.01 27.97
N TRP A 131 -22.47 -3.10 28.46
CA TRP A 131 -21.38 -3.79 27.77
C TRP A 131 -21.83 -4.44 26.46
N SER A 132 -22.98 -5.14 26.46
CA SER A 132 -23.51 -5.78 25.25
C SER A 132 -23.85 -4.74 24.17
N ASP A 133 -24.52 -3.66 24.58
CA ASP A 133 -24.85 -2.55 23.67
C ASP A 133 -23.58 -1.85 23.15
N GLY A 134 -22.56 -1.70 23.99
CA GLY A 134 -21.27 -1.13 23.62
C GLY A 134 -20.53 -2.00 22.59
N ILE A 135 -20.51 -3.32 22.76
CA ILE A 135 -19.95 -4.25 21.76
C ILE A 135 -20.69 -4.11 20.43
N GLY A 136 -22.02 -4.02 20.45
CA GLY A 136 -22.81 -3.81 19.23
C GLY A 136 -22.41 -2.54 18.47
N ARG A 137 -22.15 -1.44 19.19
CA ARG A 137 -21.66 -0.18 18.59
C ARG A 137 -20.26 -0.31 18.02
N VAL A 138 -19.34 -0.92 18.76
CA VAL A 138 -17.96 -1.17 18.30
C VAL A 138 -17.96 -2.06 17.06
N GLY A 139 -18.74 -3.13 17.05
CA GLY A 139 -18.89 -4.00 15.87
C GLY A 139 -19.51 -3.26 14.67
N GLY A 140 -20.50 -2.39 14.91
CA GLY A 140 -21.09 -1.55 13.86
C GLY A 140 -20.10 -0.54 13.28
N ALA A 141 -19.27 0.09 14.11
CA ALA A 141 -18.21 1.00 13.66
C ALA A 141 -17.09 0.24 12.93
N PHE A 142 -16.71 -0.94 13.42
CA PHE A 142 -15.76 -1.81 12.73
C PHE A 142 -16.26 -2.24 11.36
N LYS A 143 -17.55 -2.60 11.21
CA LYS A 143 -18.12 -2.96 9.91
C LYS A 143 -18.00 -1.84 8.87
N ARG A 144 -18.06 -0.57 9.30
CA ARG A 144 -17.83 0.58 8.41
C ARG A 144 -16.37 0.70 8.01
N LEU A 145 -15.43 0.49 8.94
CA LEU A 145 -14.01 0.40 8.61
C LEU A 145 -13.71 -0.75 7.64
N ASP A 146 -14.27 -1.92 7.91
CA ASP A 146 -14.08 -3.13 7.13
C ASP A 146 -14.52 -2.95 5.67
N LEU A 147 -15.68 -2.31 5.46
CA LEU A 147 -16.16 -1.96 4.12
C LEU A 147 -15.19 -1.01 3.38
N ILE A 148 -14.61 -0.03 4.09
CA ILE A 148 -13.66 0.90 3.47
C ILE A 148 -12.36 0.16 3.11
N PHE A 149 -11.90 -0.77 3.96
CA PHE A 149 -10.75 -1.61 3.65
C PHE A 149 -11.00 -2.50 2.44
N ASP A 150 -12.17 -3.14 2.34
CA ASP A 150 -12.57 -3.92 1.16
C ASP A 150 -12.55 -3.06 -0.11
N GLU A 151 -13.16 -1.87 -0.09
CA GLU A 151 -13.16 -0.95 -1.23
C GLU A 151 -11.73 -0.51 -1.64
N MET A 152 -10.86 -0.26 -0.66
CA MET A 152 -9.46 0.09 -0.92
C MET A 152 -8.67 -1.08 -1.52
N GLU A 153 -8.86 -2.28 -1.00
CA GLU A 153 -8.25 -3.50 -1.50
C GLU A 153 -8.68 -3.80 -2.95
N ASP A 154 -9.98 -3.68 -3.23
CA ASP A 154 -10.54 -3.88 -4.57
C ASP A 154 -9.97 -2.88 -5.58
N GLU A 155 -9.87 -1.59 -5.21
CA GLU A 155 -9.30 -0.57 -6.10
C GLU A 155 -7.81 -0.84 -6.33
N LEU A 156 -7.06 -1.31 -5.33
CA LEU A 156 -5.65 -1.69 -5.50
C LEU A 156 -5.47 -2.89 -6.42
N ILE A 157 -6.35 -3.89 -6.30
CA ILE A 157 -6.37 -5.04 -7.21
C ILE A 157 -6.73 -4.58 -8.63
N ALA A 158 -7.68 -3.64 -8.78
CA ALA A 158 -8.04 -3.09 -10.09
C ALA A 158 -6.89 -2.27 -10.71
N LEU A 159 -6.16 -1.49 -9.90
CA LEU A 159 -4.96 -0.77 -10.32
C LEU A 159 -3.85 -1.73 -10.74
N SER A 160 -3.57 -2.77 -9.95
CA SER A 160 -2.52 -3.73 -10.29
C SER A 160 -2.81 -4.44 -11.62
N LYS A 161 -4.07 -4.83 -11.87
CA LYS A 161 -4.50 -5.43 -13.16
C LYS A 161 -4.33 -4.46 -14.33
N ARG A 162 -4.73 -3.19 -14.18
CA ARG A 162 -4.55 -2.16 -15.22
C ARG A 162 -3.08 -1.94 -15.58
N TRP A 163 -2.18 -1.99 -14.60
CA TRP A 163 -0.75 -1.84 -14.83
C TRP A 163 -0.08 -3.08 -15.42
N LEU A 164 -0.64 -4.27 -15.22
CA LEU A 164 -0.13 -5.51 -15.83
C LEU A 164 -0.55 -5.68 -17.30
N GLN A 165 -1.61 -4.99 -17.73
CA GLN A 165 -2.12 -5.04 -19.11
C GLN A 165 -1.49 -3.99 -20.04
N ASN A 166 -0.75 -3.01 -19.49
CA ASN A 166 -0.08 -1.91 -20.22
C ASN A 166 1.45 -2.03 -20.20
#